data_AF-A0A0G1Y018-F1
#
_entry.id   AF-A0A0G1Y018-F1
#
_cell.length_a   1.000
_cell.length_b   1.000
_cell.length_c   1.000
_cell.angle_alpha   90.00
_cell.angle_beta   90.00
_cell.angle_gamma   90.00
#
_symmetry.space_group_name_H-M   'P 1'
#
loop_
_entity.id
_entity.type
_entity.pdbx_description
1 polymer ?
#
loop_
_entity_poly.entity_id
_entity_poly.type
_entity_poly.pdbx_seq_one_letter_code
_entity_poly.pdbx_strand_id
1 'polypeptide(L)'
;MHFNLAVTYDKTKMYKAEEREYMECLRIDPHDANVHYNLGILYDDKLKNDAKAIKHYQKYLQLRPIGEDSEQVKEWIMHAEQQQRL
;
A
#
# COMPACT_ATOMS: atom_id res chain seq x y z
N MET A 1 21.69 -16.51 17.92
CA MET A 1 20.53 -15.60 17.88
C MET A 1 20.58 -14.69 16.64
N HIS A 2 20.44 -15.23 15.42
CA HIS A 2 20.45 -14.40 14.18
C HIS A 2 19.28 -14.67 13.22
N PHE A 3 18.44 -15.67 13.49
CA PHE A 3 17.39 -16.11 12.56
C PHE A 3 16.30 -15.05 12.33
N ASN A 4 15.81 -14.40 13.40
CA ASN A 4 14.73 -13.42 13.28
C ASN A 4 15.14 -12.14 12.53
N LEU A 5 16.40 -11.71 12.68
CA LEU A 5 16.90 -10.51 11.98
C LEU A 5 17.11 -10.78 10.49
N ALA A 6 17.68 -11.94 10.13
CA ALA A 6 17.86 -12.33 8.73
C ALA A 6 16.52 -12.45 7.99
N VAL A 7 15.54 -13.13 8.59
CA VAL A 7 14.19 -13.27 8.03
C VAL A 7 13.50 -11.91 7.88
N THR A 8 13.70 -10.99 8.82
CA THR A 8 13.13 -9.63 8.72
C THR A 8 13.78 -8.84 7.59
N TYR A 9 15.10 -8.90 7.47
CA TYR A 9 15.85 -8.20 6.42
C TYR A 9 15.45 -8.69 5.02
N ASP A 10 15.30 -10.00 4.84
CA ASP A 10 14.89 -10.60 3.58
C ASP A 10 13.48 -10.14 3.19
N LYS A 11 12.53 -10.14 4.12
CA LYS A 11 11.17 -9.63 3.89
C LYS A 11 11.17 -8.17 3.48
N THR A 12 11.91 -7.30 4.19
CA THR A 12 12.01 -5.88 3.82
C THR A 12 12.60 -5.69 2.42
N LYS A 13 13.59 -6.50 2.03
CA LYS A 13 14.16 -6.46 0.68
C LYS A 13 13.14 -6.89 -0.38
N MET A 14 12.34 -7.92 -0.10
CA MET A 14 11.27 -8.38 -0.99
C MET A 14 10.20 -7.30 -1.19
N TYR A 15 9.74 -6.66 -0.11
CA TYR A 15 8.73 -5.60 -0.20
C TYR A 15 9.21 -4.37 -0.98
N LYS A 16 10.49 -4.02 -0.88
CA LYS A 16 11.09 -2.95 -1.71
C LYS A 16 11.17 -3.32 -3.19
N ALA A 17 11.42 -4.60 -3.50
CA ALA A 17 11.38 -5.07 -4.87
C ALA A 17 9.95 -5.01 -5.42
N GLU A 18 8.96 -5.44 -4.63
CA GLU A 18 7.54 -5.36 -4.98
C GLU A 18 7.07 -3.91 -5.18
N GLU A 19 7.46 -2.98 -4.30
CA GLU A 19 7.20 -1.54 -4.45
C GLU A 19 7.73 -1.05 -5.81
N ARG A 20 8.94 -1.47 -6.20
CA ARG A 20 9.54 -1.07 -7.47
C ARG A 20 8.77 -1.59 -8.68
N GLU A 21 8.34 -2.85 -8.67
CA GLU A 21 7.58 -3.43 -9.78
C GLU A 21 6.24 -2.69 -9.96
N TYR A 22 5.52 -2.42 -8.87
CA TYR A 22 4.28 -1.65 -8.96
C TYR A 22 4.51 -0.21 -9.43
N MET A 23 5.61 0.42 -9.04
CA MET A 23 5.95 1.76 -9.52
C MET A 23 6.26 1.77 -11.02
N GLU A 24 6.87 0.70 -11.56
CA GLU A 24 7.03 0.54 -13.01
C GLU A 24 5.68 0.31 -13.72
N CYS A 25 4.76 -0.45 -13.12
CA CYS A 25 3.39 -0.55 -13.63
C CYS A 25 2.73 0.83 -13.71
N LEU A 26 2.84 1.65 -12.66
CA LEU A 26 2.33 3.03 -12.68
C LEU A 26 3.08 3.95 -13.65
N ARG A 27 4.32 3.63 -14.03
CA ARG A 27 5.03 4.37 -15.08
C ARG A 27 4.44 4.11 -16.46
N ILE A 28 3.91 2.89 -16.68
CA ILE A 28 3.27 2.48 -17.93
C ILE A 28 1.82 2.98 -17.97
N ASP A 29 1.06 2.73 -16.90
CA ASP A 29 -0.29 3.24 -16.72
C ASP A 29 -0.46 3.92 -15.35
N PRO A 30 -0.35 5.26 -15.30
CA PRO A 30 -0.53 6.02 -14.06
C PRO A 30 -1.96 6.00 -13.48
N HIS A 31 -2.92 5.42 -14.20
CA HIS A 31 -4.33 5.37 -13.83
C HIS A 31 -4.82 3.95 -13.54
N ASP A 32 -3.91 2.99 -13.40
CA ASP A 32 -4.27 1.64 -12.96
C ASP A 32 -4.67 1.65 -11.48
N ALA A 33 -5.98 1.62 -11.25
CA ALA A 33 -6.56 1.58 -9.93
C ALA A 33 -6.07 0.36 -9.13
N ASN A 34 -5.96 -0.82 -9.74
CA ASN A 34 -5.60 -2.04 -9.03
C ASN A 34 -4.15 -1.97 -8.53
N VAL A 35 -3.25 -1.34 -9.29
CA VAL A 35 -1.87 -1.10 -8.84
C VAL A 35 -1.85 -0.12 -7.66
N HIS A 36 -2.65 0.94 -7.70
CA HIS A 36 -2.82 1.84 -6.55
C HIS A 36 -3.37 1.12 -5.32
N TYR A 37 -4.33 0.23 -5.47
CA TYR A 37 -4.86 -0.60 -4.38
C TYR A 37 -3.78 -1.49 -3.76
N ASN A 38 -3.04 -2.24 -4.58
CA ASN A 38 -2.00 -3.15 -4.11
C ASN A 38 -0.82 -2.41 -3.46
N LEU A 39 -0.42 -1.26 -4.00
CA LEU A 39 0.57 -0.39 -3.34
C LEU A 39 0.08 0.10 -1.98
N GLY A 40 -1.20 0.44 -1.85
CA GLY A 40 -1.81 0.80 -0.57
C GLY A 40 -1.63 -0.32 0.46
N ILE A 41 -1.99 -1.56 0.10
CA ILE A 41 -1.84 -2.74 0.97
C ILE A 41 -0.37 -3.00 1.32
N LEU A 42 0.53 -2.88 0.34
CA LEU A 42 1.96 -3.07 0.57
C LEU A 42 2.49 -2.07 1.61
N TYR A 43 2.09 -0.80 1.50
CA TYR A 43 2.51 0.22 2.45
C TYR A 43 1.89 0.04 3.83
N ASP A 44 0.61 -0.29 3.90
CA ASP A 44 -0.15 -0.47 5.14
C ASP A 44 0.32 -1.72 5.90
N ASP A 45 0.32 -2.88 5.23
CA ASP A 45 0.58 -4.15 5.92
C ASP A 45 2.08 -4.48 6.02
N LYS A 46 2.86 -4.23 4.97
CA LYS A 46 4.24 -4.75 4.90
C LYS A 46 5.29 -3.71 5.29
N LEU A 47 5.15 -2.48 4.80
CA LEU A 47 6.13 -1.41 5.02
C LEU A 47 5.77 -0.50 6.20
N LYS A 48 4.57 -0.65 6.78
CA LYS A 48 4.06 0.15 7.90
C LYS A 48 4.21 1.65 7.67
N ASN A 49 3.81 2.11 6.48
CA ASN A 49 3.86 3.50 6.06
C ASN A 49 2.46 4.00 5.67
N ASP A 50 1.70 4.35 6.69
CA ASP A 50 0.31 4.79 6.60
C ASP A 50 0.15 6.00 5.67
N ALA A 51 1.09 6.96 5.70
CA ALA A 51 1.02 8.14 4.85
C ALA A 51 1.07 7.79 3.36
N LYS A 52 1.95 6.86 2.96
CA LYS A 52 1.99 6.36 1.59
C LYS A 52 0.78 5.49 1.28
N ALA A 53 0.35 4.64 2.22
CA ALA A 53 -0.83 3.79 2.05
C ALA A 53 -2.09 4.61 1.72
N ILE A 54 -2.39 5.61 2.57
CA ILE A 54 -3.52 6.54 2.39
C ILE A 54 -3.46 7.21 1.02
N LYS A 55 -2.29 7.70 0.60
CA LYS A 55 -2.12 8.35 -0.71
C LYS A 55 -2.52 7.43 -1.87
N HIS A 56 -2.10 6.17 -1.83
CA HIS A 56 -2.40 5.20 -2.88
C HIS A 56 -3.87 4.74 -2.84
N TYR A 57 -4.42 4.51 -1.65
CA TYR A 57 -5.83 4.21 -1.45
C TYR A 57 -6.77 5.34 -1.92
N GLN A 58 -6.43 6.60 -1.62
CA GLN A 58 -7.17 7.75 -2.13
C GLN A 58 -7.14 7.80 -3.66
N LYS A 59 -6.00 7.49 -4.28
CA LYS A 59 -5.89 7.45 -5.74
C LYS A 59 -6.71 6.30 -6.34
N TYR A 60 -6.75 5.13 -5.70
CA TYR A 60 -7.66 4.04 -6.08
C TYR A 60 -9.11 4.51 -6.05
N LEU A 61 -9.56 5.15 -4.96
CA LEU A 61 -10.94 5.65 -4.84
C LEU A 61 -11.28 6.77 -5.84
N GLN A 62 -10.30 7.58 -6.26
CA GLN A 62 -10.49 8.56 -7.33
C GLN A 62 -10.72 7.89 -8.69
N LEU A 63 -10.05 6.76 -8.95
CA LEU A 63 -10.13 6.04 -10.22
C LEU A 63 -11.31 5.06 -10.27
N ARG A 64 -11.63 4.42 -9.13
CA ARG A 64 -12.75 3.49 -8.93
C ARG A 64 -13.53 3.87 -7.67
N PRO A 65 -14.42 4.88 -7.76
CA PRO A 65 -15.20 5.35 -6.62
C PRO A 65 -16.33 4.39 -6.21
N ILE A 66 -16.74 3.50 -7.13
CA ILE A 66 -17.80 2.51 -6.92
C ILE A 66 -17.24 1.15 -7.34
N GLY A 67 -16.88 0.34 -6.36
CA GLY A 67 -16.30 -1.00 -6.51
C GLY A 67 -16.44 -1.80 -5.23
N GLU A 68 -16.28 -3.12 -5.33
CA GLU A 68 -16.39 -4.03 -4.19
C GLU A 68 -15.38 -3.69 -3.08
N ASP A 69 -14.15 -3.32 -3.46
CA ASP A 69 -13.11 -2.95 -2.50
C ASP A 69 -13.20 -1.49 -2.03
N SER A 70 -14.05 -0.65 -2.65
CA SER A 70 -14.10 0.80 -2.35
C SER A 70 -14.54 1.10 -0.92
N GLU A 71 -15.45 0.31 -0.35
CA GLU A 71 -15.84 0.48 1.06
C GLU A 71 -14.72 0.05 2.01
N GLN A 72 -14.09 -1.08 1.74
CA GLN A 72 -12.95 -1.57 2.53
C GLN A 72 -11.77 -0.58 2.52
N VAL A 73 -11.47 0.01 1.36
CA VAL A 73 -10.41 1.01 1.23
C VAL A 73 -10.71 2.27 2.06
N LYS A 74 -11.98 2.69 2.13
CA LYS A 74 -12.37 3.82 3.00
C LYS A 74 -12.16 3.49 4.48
N GLU A 75 -12.50 2.26 4.90
CA GLU A 75 -12.24 1.80 6.27
C GLU A 75 -10.74 1.81 6.58
N TRP A 76 -9.89 1.30 5.69
CA TRP A 76 -8.43 1.32 5.88
C TRP A 76 -7.87 2.74 6.00
N ILE A 77 -8.31 3.67 5.14
CA ILE A 77 -7.91 5.07 5.25
C ILE A 77 -8.31 5.63 6.63
N MET A 78 -9.55 5.38 7.07
CA MET A 78 -10.04 5.89 8.35
C MET A 78 -9.23 5.35 9.52
N HIS A 79 -8.91 4.05 9.52
CA HIS A 79 -8.10 3.43 10.55
C HIS A 79 -6.67 3.97 10.57
N ALA A 80 -6.03 4.09 9.40
CA ALA A 80 -4.69 4.63 9.27
C ALA A 80 -4.61 6.11 9.74
N GLU A 81 -5.62 6.93 9.42
CA GLU A 81 -5.69 8.32 9.88
C GLU A 81 -5.91 8.46 11.39
N GLN A 82 -6.68 7.57 12.01
CA GLN A 82 -6.90 7.58 13.46
C GLN A 82 -5.62 7.24 14.23
N GLN A 83 -4.80 6.32 13.71
CA GLN A 83 -3.54 5.93 14.35
C GLN A 83 -2.49 7.04 14.32
N GLN A 84 -2.53 7.94 13.33
CA GLN A 84 -1.63 9.10 13.24
C GLN A 84 -2.01 10.28 14.16
N ARG A 85 -3.21 10.27 14.76
CA ARG A 85 -3.68 11.34 15.66
C ARG A 85 -3.33 11.12 17.13
N LEU A 86 -2.60 10.05 17.46
CA LEU A 86 -2.11 9.72 18.81
C LEU A 86 -0.63 10.09 18.95
#